data_AF-A0A3B8W9K9-F1
#
_entry.id   AF-A0A3B8W9K9-F1
#
_cell.length_a   1.000
_cell.length_b   1.000
_cell.length_c   1.000
_cell.angle_alpha   90.00
_cell.angle_beta   90.00
_cell.angle_gamma   90.00
#
_symmetry.space_group_name_H-M   'P 1'
#
loop_
_entity.id
_entity.type
_entity.pdbx_description
1 polymer ?
#
loop_
_entity_poly.entity_id
_entity_poly.type
_entity_poly.pdbx_seq_one_letter_code
_entity_poly.pdbx_strand_id
1 'polypeptide(L)'
;MLCLAFLPGLVVAQAPTAMEKTVDELHRKKFQWLIEKQYDSLAKMLDPRLQFIHSNGWMQTSTEVIDDLKSGKLNYTGVTVDSAQA
;
A
#
# COMPACT_ATOMS: atom_id res chain seq x y z
N MET A 1 -2.91 -47.53 26.05
CA MET A 1 -3.46 -46.49 25.17
C MET A 1 -2.87 -45.17 25.63
N LEU A 2 -1.82 -44.70 24.98
CA LEU A 2 -1.07 -43.49 25.36
C LEU A 2 -1.80 -42.28 24.76
N CYS A 3 -2.50 -41.51 25.58
CA CYS A 3 -3.09 -40.24 25.16
C CYS A 3 -1.99 -39.22 24.91
N LEU A 4 -1.72 -38.93 23.64
CA LEU A 4 -0.89 -37.81 23.22
C LEU A 4 -1.67 -36.51 23.51
N ALA A 5 -1.34 -35.82 24.61
CA ALA A 5 -1.93 -34.53 24.93
C ALA A 5 -1.38 -33.48 23.94
N PHE A 6 -2.23 -33.01 23.02
CA PHE A 6 -1.93 -31.87 22.17
C PHE A 6 -1.97 -30.61 23.04
N LEU A 7 -0.81 -30.12 23.51
CA LEU A 7 -0.73 -28.80 24.13
C LEU A 7 -0.99 -27.75 23.04
N PRO A 8 -2.04 -26.91 23.15
CA PRO A 8 -2.20 -25.80 22.23
C PRO A 8 -1.03 -24.84 22.47
N GLY A 9 -0.09 -24.80 21.53
CA GLY A 9 0.98 -23.81 21.54
C GLY A 9 0.37 -22.42 21.49
N LEU A 10 0.78 -21.54 22.40
CA LEU A 10 0.42 -20.14 22.38
C LEU A 10 0.94 -19.54 21.05
N VAL A 11 0.05 -19.26 20.10
CA VAL A 11 0.40 -18.48 18.91
C VAL A 11 0.41 -17.01 19.33
N VAL A 12 1.61 -16.49 19.61
CA VAL A 12 1.81 -15.06 19.83
C VAL A 12 2.01 -14.40 18.47
N ALA A 13 1.17 -13.41 18.13
CA ALA A 13 1.38 -12.60 16.94
C ALA A 13 2.74 -11.89 17.05
N GLN A 14 3.58 -12.01 16.01
CA GLN A 14 4.87 -11.34 15.98
C GLN A 14 4.65 -9.83 15.85
N ALA A 15 5.38 -9.04 16.63
CA ALA A 15 5.37 -7.59 16.49
C ALA A 15 5.97 -7.19 15.12
N PRO A 16 5.46 -6.14 14.46
CA PRO A 16 6.02 -5.69 13.19
C PRO A 16 7.49 -5.31 13.32
N THR A 17 8.29 -5.80 12.37
CA THR A 17 9.68 -5.43 12.17
C THR A 17 9.81 -3.94 11.84
N ALA A 18 11.02 -3.38 12.01
CA ALA A 18 11.31 -2.00 11.61
C ALA A 18 11.06 -1.76 10.10
N MET A 19 11.32 -2.78 9.27
CA MET A 19 11.08 -2.70 7.83
C MET A 19 9.59 -2.65 7.51
N GLU A 20 8.77 -3.50 8.15
CA GLU A 20 7.31 -3.49 7.97
C GLU A 20 6.71 -2.15 8.38
N LYS A 21 7.16 -1.56 9.49
CA LYS A 21 6.75 -0.21 9.89
C LYS A 21 7.11 0.84 8.85
N THR A 22 8.33 0.77 8.32
CA THR A 22 8.79 1.71 7.28
C THR A 22 7.93 1.61 6.01
N VAL A 23 7.60 0.39 5.58
CA VAL A 23 6.74 0.16 4.42
C VAL A 23 5.32 0.66 4.66
N ASP A 24 4.73 0.39 5.83
CA ASP A 24 3.39 0.89 6.19
C ASP A 24 3.35 2.43 6.20
N GLU A 25 4.33 3.08 6.82
CA GLU A 25 4.43 4.54 6.84
C GLU A 25 4.55 5.14 5.43
N LEU A 26 5.39 4.55 4.57
CA LEU A 26 5.54 5.01 3.19
C LEU A 26 4.25 4.79 2.39
N HIS A 27 3.55 3.68 2.63
CA HIS A 27 2.28 3.37 1.98
C HIS A 27 1.19 4.37 2.36
N ARG A 28 1.11 4.76 3.64
CA ARG A 28 0.18 5.81 4.11
C ARG A 28 0.51 7.17 3.51
N LYS A 29 1.80 7.55 3.47
CA LYS A 29 2.26 8.80 2.83
C LYS A 29 1.90 8.84 1.34
N LYS A 30 2.03 7.71 0.63
CA LYS A 30 1.60 7.62 -0.77
C LYS A 30 0.14 8.05 -0.95
N PHE A 31 -0.78 7.54 -0.12
CA PHE A 31 -2.20 7.91 -0.21
C PHE A 31 -2.42 9.38 0.12
N GLN A 32 -1.74 9.90 1.15
CA GLN A 32 -1.79 11.32 1.46
C GLN A 32 -1.33 12.17 0.27
N TRP A 33 -0.22 11.81 -0.37
CA TRP A 33 0.29 12.52 -1.54
C TRP A 33 -0.62 12.47 -2.75
N LEU A 34 -1.36 11.37 -2.95
CA LEU A 34 -2.37 11.27 -4.00
C LEU A 34 -3.51 12.28 -3.78
N ILE A 35 -3.99 12.42 -2.54
CA ILE A 35 -5.10 13.30 -2.18
C ILE A 35 -4.67 14.77 -2.18
N GLU A 36 -3.50 15.06 -1.61
CA GLU A 36 -2.94 16.42 -1.47
C GLU A 36 -2.22 16.90 -2.74
N LYS A 37 -2.23 16.11 -3.81
CA LYS A 37 -1.64 16.47 -5.12
C LYS A 37 -0.13 16.74 -5.05
N GLN A 38 0.59 15.98 -4.21
CA GLN A 38 2.03 16.08 -4.00
C GLN A 38 2.81 15.30 -5.08
N TYR A 39 2.71 15.74 -6.33
CA TYR A 39 3.19 14.97 -7.50
C TYR A 39 4.70 14.73 -7.51
N ASP A 40 5.50 15.69 -7.06
CA ASP A 40 6.96 15.52 -7.01
C ASP A 40 7.37 14.44 -5.98
N SER A 41 6.64 14.36 -4.86
CA SER A 41 6.86 13.32 -3.85
C SER A 41 6.49 11.94 -4.40
N LEU A 42 5.37 11.84 -5.13
CA LEU A 42 5.00 10.60 -5.83
C LEU A 42 6.05 10.22 -6.87
N ALA A 43 6.44 11.14 -7.74
CA ALA A 43 7.42 10.88 -8.80
C ALA A 43 8.78 10.42 -8.25
N LYS A 44 9.20 10.94 -7.10
CA LYS A 44 10.43 10.50 -6.42
C LYS A 44 10.33 9.08 -5.83
N MET A 45 9.15 8.70 -5.35
CA MET A 45 8.94 7.42 -4.68
C MET A 45 8.69 6.27 -5.66
N LEU A 46 8.02 6.53 -6.79
CA LEU A 46 7.65 5.51 -7.76
C LEU A 46 8.84 5.14 -8.66
N ASP A 47 9.24 3.86 -8.66
CA ASP A 47 10.26 3.35 -9.57
C ASP A 47 9.80 3.53 -11.03
N PRO A 48 10.68 3.98 -11.96
CA PRO A 48 10.33 4.16 -13.37
C PRO A 48 9.81 2.89 -14.08
N ARG A 49 10.09 1.70 -13.54
CA ARG A 49 9.64 0.41 -14.10
C ARG A 49 8.25 -0.02 -13.59
N LEU A 50 7.67 0.73 -12.65
CA LEU A 50 6.38 0.39 -12.04
C LEU A 50 5.25 0.44 -13.07
N GLN A 51 4.41 -0.60 -13.04
CA GLN A 51 3.17 -0.69 -13.81
C GLN A 51 1.99 -0.71 -12.85
N PHE A 52 1.03 0.19 -13.06
CA PHE A 52 -0.26 0.22 -12.40
C PHE A 52 -1.26 -0.56 -13.25
N ILE A 53 -1.85 -1.60 -12.67
CA ILE A 53 -2.88 -2.42 -13.32
C ILE A 53 -4.19 -2.14 -12.61
N HIS A 54 -5.14 -1.57 -13.33
CA HIS A 54 -6.47 -1.24 -12.82
C HIS A 54 -7.39 -2.45 -12.85
N SER A 55 -8.51 -2.39 -12.14
CA SER A 55 -9.49 -3.48 -12.04
C SER A 55 -10.12 -3.87 -13.39
N ASN A 56 -10.08 -2.99 -14.39
CA ASN A 56 -10.54 -3.26 -15.75
C ASN A 56 -9.43 -3.78 -16.69
N GLY A 57 -8.23 -4.06 -16.18
CA GLY A 57 -7.08 -4.52 -16.95
C GLY A 57 -6.28 -3.42 -17.67
N TRP A 58 -6.67 -2.15 -17.52
CA TRP A 58 -5.87 -1.03 -18.03
C TRP A 58 -4.52 -0.99 -17.32
N MET A 59 -3.44 -0.90 -18.10
CA MET A 59 -2.08 -0.75 -17.61
C MET A 59 -1.60 0.70 -17.79
N GLN A 60 -0.93 1.24 -16.78
CA GLN A 60 -0.27 2.55 -16.83
C GLN A 60 1.13 2.51 -16.24
N THR A 61 2.03 3.24 -16.85
CA THR A 61 3.34 3.59 -16.28
C THR A 61 3.20 4.59 -15.13
N SER A 62 4.24 4.75 -14.30
CA SER A 62 4.27 5.78 -13.26
C SER A 62 4.17 7.19 -13.82
N THR A 63 4.78 7.48 -14.98
CA THR A 63 4.66 8.77 -15.67
C THR A 63 3.21 9.06 -16.06
N GLU A 64 2.52 8.11 -16.70
CA GLU A 64 1.11 8.28 -17.09
C GLU A 64 0.18 8.50 -15.90
N VAL A 65 0.43 7.81 -14.78
CA VAL A 65 -0.34 8.06 -13.54
C VAL A 65 -0.14 9.49 -13.04
N ILE A 66 1.09 10.00 -13.03
CA ILE A 66 1.38 11.39 -12.63
C ILE A 66 0.72 12.40 -13.57
N ASP A 67 0.77 12.16 -14.89
CA ASP A 67 0.17 13.06 -15.88
C ASP A 67 -1.37 13.04 -15.81
N ASP A 68 -1.97 11.87 -15.58
CA ASP A 68 -3.40 11.74 -15.36
C ASP A 68 -3.85 12.41 -14.05
N LEU A 69 -3.03 12.37 -13.00
CA LEU A 69 -3.29 13.12 -11.75
C LEU A 69 -3.21 14.64 -11.98
N LYS A 70 -2.19 15.11 -12.72
CA LYS A 70 -2.00 16.53 -13.06
C LYS A 70 -3.12 17.08 -13.94
N SER A 71 -3.59 16.29 -14.91
CA SER A 71 -4.71 16.66 -15.79
C SER A 71 -6.07 16.56 -15.10
N GLY A 72 -6.15 15.89 -13.95
CA GLY A 72 -7.38 15.63 -13.22
C GLY A 72 -8.20 14.46 -13.77
N LYS A 73 -7.69 13.72 -14.75
CA LYS A 73 -8.29 12.47 -15.24
C LYS A 73 -8.34 11.41 -14.14
N LEU A 74 -7.27 11.31 -13.35
CA LEU A 74 -7.29 10.66 -12.04
C LEU A 74 -7.39 11.73 -10.96
N ASN A 75 -8.34 11.58 -10.04
CA ASN A 75 -8.53 12.56 -8.97
C ASN A 75 -8.94 11.85 -7.68
N TYR A 76 -7.95 11.58 -6.83
CA TYR A 76 -8.19 11.03 -5.50
C TYR A 76 -8.63 12.14 -4.56
N THR A 77 -9.81 11.99 -3.95
CA THR A 77 -10.36 12.96 -2.99
C THR A 77 -10.40 12.44 -1.56
N GLY A 78 -10.20 11.14 -1.36
CA GLY A 78 -10.14 10.52 -0.04
C GLY A 78 -9.75 9.04 -0.12
N VAL A 79 -9.01 8.59 0.89
CA VAL A 79 -8.66 7.18 1.11
C VAL A 79 -8.70 6.93 2.61
N THR A 80 -9.45 5.91 3.03
CA THR A 80 -9.46 5.42 4.41
C THR A 80 -8.59 4.17 4.49
N VAL A 81 -7.72 4.11 5.49
CA VAL A 81 -6.88 2.93 5.74
C VAL A 81 -7.40 2.24 6.99
N ASP A 82 -8.07 1.11 6.78
CA ASP A 82 -8.57 0.25 7.85
C ASP A 82 -7.59 -0.90 8.09
N SER A 83 -7.40 -1.27 9.36
CA SER A 83 -6.71 -2.50 9.71
C SER A 83 -7.66 -3.68 9.56
N ALA A 84 -7.19 -4.77 8.94
CA ALA A 84 -7.91 -6.03 8.99
C ALA A 84 -8.09 -6.46 10.45
N GLN A 85 -9.34 -6.68 10.86
CA GLN A 85 -9.63 -7.34 12.13
C GLN A 85 -9.32 -8.82 11.93
N ALA A 86 -8.42 -9.35 12.75
CA ALA A 86 -8.04 -10.76 12.77
C ALA A 86 -9.13 -11.62 13.44
#